data_AF-A0A2T0R1K2-F1
#
_entry.id   AF-A0A2T0R1K2-F1
#
_cell.length_a   1.000
_cell.length_b   1.000
_cell.length_c   1.000
_cell.angle_alpha   90.00
_cell.angle_beta   90.00
_cell.angle_gamma   90.00
#
_symmetry.space_group_name_H-M   'P 1'
#
loop_
_entity.id
_entity.type
_entity.pdbx_description
1 polymer ?
#
loop_
_entity_poly.entity_id
_entity_poly.type
_entity_poly.pdbx_seq_one_letter_code
_entity_poly.pdbx_strand_id
1 'polypeptide(L)'
;MSTTLYGFSLRGILFRGRTAGFAVLPLVVAVVVFVVIAITSVQNRYGVQNTFTGNLLTGLVVPIVALVLAIGAFGDERDARTLPLLRAIARPRWHTVVARFAAAWTATVVVSAPAVIACAVLGISVNQPAGRVVGGVLLATVLTSGAYCAFFLLLSLLTRRGLLAGLAYLVLWETFLAGLAPALRGLSIGSYGRRVAALAIPGDVPLGTVSSLGATGASLVLAGITVVAVVLSAVRLQRMDV
;
A
#
# COMPACT_ATOMS: atom_id res chain seq x y z
N MET A 1 1.32 27.23 5.77
CA MET A 1 1.69 27.28 4.33
C MET A 1 2.07 25.90 3.77
N SER A 2 2.67 25.00 4.56
CA SER A 2 2.80 23.55 4.25
C SER A 2 1.45 22.80 4.33
N THR A 3 0.58 23.20 5.25
CA THR A 3 -0.76 22.64 5.48
C THR A 3 -1.74 22.91 4.34
N THR A 4 -1.65 24.07 3.68
CA THR A 4 -2.51 24.42 2.54
C THR A 4 -2.17 23.62 1.28
N LEU A 5 -0.88 23.39 1.01
CA LEU A 5 -0.44 22.51 -0.08
C LEU A 5 -0.88 21.05 0.14
N TYR A 6 -0.76 20.57 1.39
CA TYR A 6 -1.25 19.24 1.76
C TYR A 6 -2.76 19.11 1.54
N GLY A 7 -3.55 20.10 1.97
CA GLY A 7 -5.00 20.11 1.80
C GLY A 7 -5.47 20.13 0.35
N PHE A 8 -4.82 20.91 -0.52
CA PHE A 8 -5.14 20.94 -1.96
C PHE A 8 -4.74 19.65 -2.67
N SER A 9 -3.58 19.06 -2.35
CA SER A 9 -3.20 17.76 -2.89
C SER A 9 -4.12 16.63 -2.41
N LEU A 10 -4.52 16.62 -1.14
CA LEU A 10 -5.51 15.66 -0.61
C LEU A 10 -6.86 15.78 -1.31
N ARG A 11 -7.37 17.02 -1.49
CA ARG A 11 -8.64 17.22 -2.20
C ARG A 11 -8.55 16.86 -3.68
N GLY A 12 -7.46 17.24 -4.36
CA GLY A 12 -7.24 16.91 -5.77
C GLY A 12 -7.10 15.41 -6.01
N ILE A 13 -6.49 14.69 -5.05
CA ILE A 13 -6.34 13.24 -5.08
C ILE A 13 -7.65 12.57 -4.69
N LEU A 14 -8.35 12.97 -3.63
CA LEU A 14 -9.56 12.26 -3.14
C LEU A 14 -10.82 12.50 -3.99
N PHE A 15 -10.96 13.67 -4.64
CA PHE A 15 -12.22 14.06 -5.30
C PHE A 15 -12.19 14.00 -6.84
N ARG A 16 -11.10 13.54 -7.47
CA ARG A 16 -11.11 13.27 -8.91
C ARG A 16 -11.68 11.88 -9.18
N GLY A 17 -12.59 11.75 -10.16
CA GLY A 17 -13.29 10.50 -10.48
C GLY A 17 -12.42 9.25 -10.68
N ARG A 18 -11.10 9.42 -10.93
CA ARG A 18 -10.14 8.32 -10.97
C ARG A 18 -9.90 7.67 -9.60
N THR A 19 -9.84 8.40 -8.49
CA THR A 19 -9.63 7.81 -7.15
C THR A 19 -10.93 7.33 -6.51
N ALA A 20 -12.05 7.99 -6.81
CA ALA A 20 -13.38 7.52 -6.43
C ALA A 20 -13.67 6.11 -6.98
N GLY A 21 -13.24 5.82 -8.22
CA GLY A 21 -13.36 4.49 -8.81
C GLY A 21 -12.56 3.40 -8.07
N PHE A 22 -11.39 3.73 -7.52
CA PHE A 22 -10.57 2.77 -6.78
C PHE A 22 -10.92 2.66 -5.29
N ALA A 23 -11.60 3.65 -4.72
CA ALA A 23 -12.19 3.55 -3.39
C ALA A 23 -13.30 2.49 -3.31
N VAL A 24 -13.87 2.10 -4.46
CA VAL A 24 -14.84 1.00 -4.55
C VAL A 24 -14.23 -0.32 -4.09
N LEU A 25 -12.97 -0.61 -4.42
CA LEU A 25 -12.35 -1.90 -4.10
C LEU A 25 -12.26 -2.16 -2.58
N PRO A 26 -11.68 -1.26 -1.74
CA PRO A 26 -11.72 -1.40 -0.29
C PRO A 26 -13.14 -1.51 0.28
N LEU A 27 -14.10 -0.78 -0.30
CA LEU A 27 -15.49 -0.77 0.14
C LEU A 27 -16.15 -2.12 -0.12
N VAL A 28 -15.96 -2.69 -1.32
CA VAL A 28 -16.43 -4.03 -1.67
C VAL A 28 -15.86 -5.07 -0.71
N VAL A 29 -14.56 -5.03 -0.43
CA VAL A 29 -13.95 -5.95 0.54
C VAL A 29 -14.55 -5.77 1.92
N ALA A 30 -14.77 -4.54 2.37
CA ALA A 30 -15.42 -4.28 3.65
C ALA A 30 -16.83 -4.89 3.73
N VAL A 31 -17.65 -4.68 2.70
CA VAL A 31 -19.01 -5.25 2.60
C VAL A 31 -18.96 -6.77 2.64
N VAL A 32 -18.09 -7.39 1.84
CA VAL A 32 -17.94 -8.85 1.82
C VAL A 32 -17.56 -9.39 3.20
N VAL A 33 -16.63 -8.74 3.90
CA VAL A 33 -16.25 -9.14 5.26
C VAL A 33 -17.43 -9.05 6.22
N PHE A 34 -18.22 -7.96 6.18
CA PHE A 34 -19.39 -7.83 7.04
C PHE A 34 -20.46 -8.90 6.73
N VAL A 35 -20.68 -9.23 5.46
CA VAL A 35 -21.57 -10.32 5.04
C VAL A 35 -21.07 -11.66 5.59
N VAL A 36 -19.78 -11.95 5.46
CA VAL A 36 -19.16 -13.17 6.01
C VAL A 36 -19.37 -13.26 7.52
N ILE A 37 -19.18 -12.17 8.26
CA ILE A 37 -19.42 -12.13 9.71
C ILE A 37 -20.88 -12.45 10.01
N ALA A 38 -21.83 -11.89 9.25
CA ALA A 38 -23.25 -12.09 9.45
C ALA A 38 -23.72 -13.54 9.20
N ILE A 39 -23.14 -14.24 8.23
CA ILE A 39 -23.61 -15.57 7.80
C ILE A 39 -22.78 -16.74 8.36
N THR A 40 -21.64 -16.48 8.99
CA THR A 40 -20.66 -17.52 9.38
C THR A 40 -20.52 -17.64 10.90
N SER A 41 -20.42 -18.87 11.42
CA SER A 41 -20.13 -19.16 12.83
C SER A 41 -18.68 -18.80 13.20
N VAL A 42 -18.41 -18.56 14.50
CA VAL A 42 -17.07 -18.17 14.98
C VAL A 42 -15.98 -19.16 14.59
N GLN A 43 -16.25 -20.47 14.65
CA GLN A 43 -15.29 -21.52 14.28
C GLN A 43 -14.87 -21.44 12.81
N ASN A 44 -15.81 -21.13 11.92
CA ASN A 44 -15.51 -20.98 10.49
C ASN A 44 -14.78 -19.66 10.16
N ARG A 45 -14.82 -18.66 11.05
CA ARG A 45 -14.15 -17.36 10.83
C ARG A 45 -12.62 -17.43 10.94
N TYR A 46 -12.07 -18.42 11.64
CA TYR A 46 -10.61 -18.58 11.80
C TYR A 46 -9.87 -18.69 10.47
N GLY A 47 -10.27 -19.65 9.62
CA GLY A 47 -9.64 -19.83 8.30
C GLY A 47 -9.90 -18.66 7.35
N VAL A 48 -11.04 -18.00 7.52
CA VAL A 48 -11.46 -16.86 6.69
C VAL A 48 -10.62 -15.61 7.02
N GLN A 49 -10.29 -15.38 8.30
CA GLN A 49 -9.51 -14.22 8.72
C GLN A 49 -8.15 -14.13 8.01
N ASN A 50 -7.48 -15.27 7.82
CA ASN A 50 -6.19 -15.33 7.12
C ASN A 50 -6.32 -14.85 5.66
N THR A 51 -7.31 -15.37 4.94
CA THR A 51 -7.57 -15.00 3.55
C THR A 51 -7.90 -13.51 3.41
N PHE A 52 -8.76 -12.97 4.29
CA PHE A 52 -9.15 -11.56 4.20
C PHE A 52 -8.04 -10.61 4.62
N THR A 53 -7.35 -10.87 5.73
CA THR A 53 -6.34 -9.95 6.27
C THR A 53 -5.00 -10.07 5.54
N GLY A 54 -4.54 -11.30 5.31
CA GLY A 54 -3.27 -11.57 4.65
C GLY A 54 -3.36 -11.38 3.14
N ASN A 55 -4.23 -12.13 2.48
CA ASN A 55 -4.22 -12.19 1.01
C ASN A 55 -5.00 -11.04 0.37
N LEU A 56 -6.22 -10.77 0.83
CA LEU A 56 -7.06 -9.73 0.22
C LEU A 56 -6.60 -8.33 0.63
N LEU A 57 -6.56 -8.00 1.93
CA LEU A 57 -6.18 -6.67 2.37
C LEU A 57 -4.72 -6.37 2.01
N THR A 58 -3.79 -7.18 2.51
CA THR A 58 -2.35 -6.89 2.39
C THR A 58 -1.78 -7.28 1.02
N GLY A 59 -2.29 -8.34 0.40
CA GLY A 59 -1.79 -8.85 -0.88
C GLY A 59 -2.46 -8.27 -2.13
N LEU A 60 -3.63 -7.63 -2.01
CA LEU A 60 -4.39 -7.15 -3.17
C LEU A 60 -4.88 -5.70 -3.02
N VAL A 61 -5.64 -5.39 -1.96
CA VAL A 61 -6.24 -4.06 -1.78
C VAL A 61 -5.17 -2.99 -1.59
N VAL A 62 -4.27 -3.16 -0.61
CA VAL A 62 -3.23 -2.18 -0.31
C VAL A 62 -2.30 -1.94 -1.51
N PRO A 63 -1.74 -2.97 -2.18
CA PRO A 63 -0.85 -2.76 -3.32
C PRO A 63 -1.54 -2.06 -4.50
N ILE A 64 -2.80 -2.40 -4.82
CA ILE A 64 -3.52 -1.79 -5.94
C ILE A 64 -3.83 -0.33 -5.64
N VAL A 65 -4.32 -0.02 -4.42
CA VAL A 65 -4.60 1.37 -4.03
C VAL A 65 -3.30 2.18 -3.99
N ALA A 66 -2.21 1.61 -3.46
CA ALA A 66 -0.89 2.24 -3.46
C ALA A 66 -0.39 2.55 -4.88
N LEU A 67 -0.53 1.59 -5.81
CA LEU A 67 -0.14 1.73 -7.21
C LEU A 67 -0.80 2.95 -7.86
N VAL A 68 -2.13 3.00 -7.78
CA VAL A 68 -2.91 4.06 -8.42
C VAL A 68 -2.56 5.42 -7.86
N LEU A 69 -2.53 5.55 -6.53
CA LEU A 69 -2.32 6.83 -5.86
C LEU A 69 -0.88 7.33 -6.00
N ALA A 70 0.12 6.44 -5.90
CA ALA A 70 1.52 6.81 -6.04
C ALA A 70 1.87 7.24 -7.47
N ILE A 71 1.30 6.58 -8.49
CA ILE A 71 1.52 6.94 -9.89
C ILE A 71 0.77 8.22 -10.24
N GLY A 72 -0.44 8.41 -9.71
CA GLY A 72 -1.22 9.63 -9.88
C GLY A 72 -0.51 10.87 -9.31
N ALA A 73 0.27 10.72 -8.24
CA ALA A 73 0.98 11.82 -7.60
C ALA A 73 1.97 12.57 -8.52
N PHE A 74 2.48 11.92 -9.58
CA PHE A 74 3.32 12.53 -10.63
C PHE A 74 2.63 12.64 -12.00
N GLY A 75 1.47 12.02 -12.21
CA GLY A 75 0.75 12.04 -13.48
C GLY A 75 0.24 13.43 -13.86
N ASP A 76 -0.27 14.18 -12.87
CA ASP A 76 -0.87 15.50 -13.09
C ASP A 76 0.12 16.55 -13.63
N GLU A 77 1.42 16.40 -13.38
CA GLU A 77 2.46 17.30 -13.91
C GLU A 77 2.95 16.92 -15.32
N ARG A 78 2.78 15.65 -15.74
CA ARG A 78 3.17 15.22 -17.09
C ARG A 78 2.13 15.58 -18.15
N ASP A 79 0.85 15.58 -17.78
CA ASP A 79 -0.27 15.87 -18.70
C ASP A 79 -0.56 17.38 -18.79
N ALA A 80 -0.28 18.13 -17.74
CA ALA A 80 -0.41 19.58 -17.79
C ALA A 80 0.75 20.17 -18.60
N ARG A 81 0.44 20.80 -19.74
CA ARG A 81 1.35 21.64 -20.56
C ARG A 81 1.94 22.84 -19.79
N THR A 82 1.91 22.83 -18.46
CA THR A 82 2.46 23.80 -17.52
C THR A 82 3.88 23.46 -17.05
N LEU A 83 4.52 22.41 -17.59
CA LEU A 83 5.95 22.14 -17.41
C LEU A 83 6.87 23.38 -17.57
N PRO A 84 6.58 24.38 -18.43
CA PRO A 84 7.36 25.62 -18.47
C PRO A 84 7.16 26.54 -17.25
N LEU A 85 5.98 26.54 -16.61
CA LEU A 85 5.65 27.47 -15.50
C LEU A 85 6.20 27.00 -14.15
N LEU A 86 6.47 25.70 -13.98
CA LEU A 86 7.12 25.17 -12.78
C LEU A 86 8.64 25.43 -12.75
N ARG A 87 9.26 25.79 -13.89
CA ARG A 87 10.70 26.13 -13.97
C ARG A 87 11.07 27.40 -13.19
N ALA A 88 10.10 28.28 -12.91
CA ALA A 88 10.37 29.57 -12.27
C ALA A 88 10.54 29.50 -10.75
N ILE A 89 10.17 28.39 -10.09
CA ILE A 89 10.22 28.28 -8.62
C ILE A 89 11.25 27.22 -8.24
N ALA A 90 12.49 27.66 -7.96
CA ALA A 90 13.58 26.84 -7.47
C ALA A 90 13.29 26.29 -6.06
N ARG A 91 12.43 25.26 -5.97
CA ARG A 91 12.27 24.50 -4.72
C ARG A 91 13.25 23.33 -4.68
N PRO A 92 13.83 23.02 -3.50
CA PRO A 92 14.64 21.82 -3.32
C PRO A 92 13.85 20.56 -3.71
N ARG A 93 14.32 19.87 -4.76
CA ARG A 93 13.61 18.76 -5.45
C ARG A 93 13.26 17.57 -4.55
N TRP A 94 13.99 17.39 -3.44
CA TRP A 94 13.73 16.32 -2.47
C TRP A 94 12.44 16.53 -1.67
N HIS A 95 12.11 17.78 -1.33
CA HIS A 95 10.88 18.10 -0.59
C HIS A 95 9.64 17.73 -1.40
N THR A 96 9.69 17.91 -2.72
CA THR A 96 8.60 17.56 -3.62
C THR A 96 8.34 16.06 -3.63
N VAL A 97 9.40 15.23 -3.66
CA VAL A 97 9.29 13.77 -3.59
C VAL A 97 8.70 13.33 -2.26
N VAL A 98 9.22 13.85 -1.14
CA VAL A 98 8.74 13.49 0.20
C VAL A 98 7.28 13.92 0.39
N ALA A 99 6.91 15.13 -0.04
CA ALA A 99 5.53 15.61 0.05
C ALA A 99 4.55 14.74 -0.76
N ARG A 100 4.95 14.34 -1.98
CA ARG A 100 4.14 13.47 -2.83
C ARG A 100 4.02 12.06 -2.28
N PHE A 101 5.13 11.51 -1.79
CA PHE A 101 5.14 10.23 -1.11
C PHE A 101 4.19 10.26 0.10
N ALA A 102 4.32 11.25 0.97
CA ALA A 102 3.48 11.38 2.16
C ALA A 102 2.00 11.56 1.80
N ALA A 103 1.68 12.35 0.77
CA ALA A 103 0.31 12.51 0.28
C ALA A 103 -0.26 11.20 -0.27
N ALA A 104 0.49 10.48 -1.12
CA ALA A 104 0.06 9.19 -1.65
C ALA A 104 -0.10 8.14 -0.55
N TRP A 105 0.87 8.05 0.37
CA TRP A 105 0.85 7.09 1.46
C TRP A 105 -0.31 7.34 2.43
N THR A 106 -0.51 8.57 2.88
CA THR A 106 -1.64 8.91 3.75
C THR A 106 -2.98 8.69 3.05
N ALA A 107 -3.08 9.04 1.76
CA ALA A 107 -4.28 8.75 0.97
C ALA A 107 -4.53 7.24 0.84
N THR A 108 -3.49 6.42 0.63
CA THR A 108 -3.64 4.95 0.57
C THR A 108 -4.16 4.40 1.90
N VAL A 109 -3.61 4.83 3.03
CA VAL A 109 -4.08 4.38 4.34
C VAL A 109 -5.54 4.78 4.57
N VAL A 110 -5.91 6.02 4.24
CA VAL A 110 -7.29 6.52 4.39
C VAL A 110 -8.26 5.81 3.46
N VAL A 111 -7.91 5.62 2.19
CA VAL A 111 -8.77 4.93 1.21
C VAL A 111 -8.92 3.44 1.55
N SER A 112 -7.89 2.81 2.11
CA SER A 112 -7.97 1.43 2.60
C SER A 112 -8.66 1.29 3.96
N ALA A 113 -8.99 2.39 4.65
CA ALA A 113 -9.56 2.35 6.00
C ALA A 113 -10.82 1.49 6.13
N PRO A 114 -11.80 1.51 5.20
CA PRO A 114 -12.98 0.64 5.32
C PRO A 114 -12.62 -0.86 5.36
N ALA A 115 -11.69 -1.29 4.50
CA ALA A 115 -11.23 -2.67 4.46
C ALA A 115 -10.42 -3.03 5.72
N VAL A 116 -9.60 -2.10 6.21
CA VAL A 116 -8.83 -2.25 7.46
C VAL A 116 -9.77 -2.44 8.66
N ILE A 117 -10.78 -1.58 8.78
CA ILE A 117 -11.78 -1.64 9.85
C ILE A 117 -12.52 -2.97 9.77
N ALA A 118 -12.98 -3.36 8.58
CA ALA A 118 -13.69 -4.63 8.41
C ALA A 118 -12.81 -5.84 8.79
N CYS A 119 -11.54 -5.88 8.38
CA CYS A 119 -10.61 -6.95 8.76
C CYS A 119 -10.31 -6.95 10.27
N ALA A 120 -10.21 -5.77 10.90
CA ALA A 120 -10.04 -5.67 12.35
C ALA A 120 -11.28 -6.19 13.10
N VAL A 121 -12.49 -5.82 12.66
CA VAL A 121 -13.75 -6.32 13.21
C VAL A 121 -13.84 -7.84 13.03
N LEU A 122 -13.46 -8.36 11.86
CA LEU A 122 -13.39 -9.79 11.61
C LEU A 122 -12.47 -10.48 12.62
N GLY A 123 -11.24 -9.97 12.83
CA GLY A 123 -10.31 -10.57 13.78
C GLY A 123 -10.78 -10.52 15.24
N ILE A 124 -11.41 -9.41 15.67
CA ILE A 124 -12.02 -9.30 17.00
C ILE A 124 -13.16 -10.32 17.16
N SER A 125 -13.93 -10.55 16.09
CA SER A 125 -15.04 -11.52 16.10
C SER A 125 -14.60 -12.99 16.26
N VAL A 126 -13.30 -13.26 16.18
CA VAL A 126 -12.67 -14.58 16.41
C VAL A 126 -12.08 -14.70 17.83
N ASN A 127 -12.58 -13.91 18.79
CA ASN A 127 -12.12 -13.89 20.19
C ASN A 127 -10.63 -13.59 20.38
N GLN A 128 -10.02 -12.88 19.44
CA GLN A 128 -8.65 -12.39 19.60
C GLN A 128 -8.60 -11.09 20.40
N PRO A 129 -7.53 -10.84 21.18
CA PRO A 129 -7.38 -9.60 21.92
C PRO A 129 -7.38 -8.40 20.96
N ALA A 130 -8.34 -7.50 21.15
CA ALA A 130 -8.60 -6.41 20.21
C ALA A 130 -7.37 -5.53 19.94
N GLY A 131 -6.56 -5.24 20.97
CA GLY A 131 -5.33 -4.47 20.82
C GLY A 131 -4.31 -5.11 19.87
N ARG A 132 -4.18 -6.44 19.92
CA ARG A 132 -3.26 -7.19 19.04
C ARG A 132 -3.76 -7.22 17.60
N VAL A 133 -5.07 -7.43 17.41
CA VAL A 133 -5.68 -7.45 16.07
C VAL A 133 -5.57 -6.07 15.42
N VAL A 134 -6.09 -5.04 16.08
CA VAL A 134 -6.09 -3.68 15.57
C VAL A 134 -4.66 -3.20 15.31
N GLY A 135 -3.76 -3.42 16.28
CA GLY A 135 -2.34 -3.07 16.12
C GLY A 135 -1.68 -3.81 14.95
N GLY A 136 -1.90 -5.12 14.82
CA GLY A 136 -1.31 -5.92 13.75
C GLY A 136 -1.83 -5.55 12.36
N VAL A 137 -3.14 -5.36 12.19
CA VAL A 137 -3.74 -4.97 10.90
C VAL A 137 -3.30 -3.55 10.51
N LEU A 138 -3.31 -2.60 11.44
CA LEU A 138 -2.87 -1.23 11.19
C LEU A 138 -1.38 -1.18 10.84
N LEU A 139 -0.53 -1.83 11.64
CA LEU A 139 0.91 -1.86 11.41
C LEU A 139 1.23 -2.49 10.05
N ALA A 140 0.60 -3.61 9.71
CA ALA A 140 0.77 -4.25 8.41
C ALA A 140 0.34 -3.32 7.28
N THR A 141 -0.81 -2.66 7.40
CA THR A 141 -1.32 -1.75 6.38
C THR A 141 -0.40 -0.54 6.19
N VAL A 142 0.01 0.10 7.28
CA VAL A 142 0.86 1.31 7.24
C VAL A 142 2.22 1.00 6.63
N LEU A 143 2.89 -0.07 7.07
CA LEU A 143 4.21 -0.42 6.55
C LEU A 143 4.17 -0.92 5.11
N THR A 144 3.19 -1.75 4.78
CA THR A 144 3.04 -2.31 3.43
C THR A 144 2.65 -1.23 2.42
N SER A 145 1.70 -0.35 2.77
CA SER A 145 1.34 0.79 1.91
C SER A 145 2.52 1.74 1.72
N GLY A 146 3.30 2.01 2.77
CA GLY A 146 4.49 2.86 2.67
C GLY A 146 5.52 2.29 1.71
N ALA A 147 5.84 1.00 1.81
CA ALA A 147 6.77 0.33 0.90
C ALA A 147 6.28 0.35 -0.55
N TYR A 148 5.00 0.01 -0.80
CA TYR A 148 4.43 0.04 -2.14
C TYR A 148 4.35 1.45 -2.73
N CYS A 149 3.90 2.43 -1.96
CA CYS A 149 3.82 3.81 -2.42
C CYS A 149 5.20 4.33 -2.82
N ALA A 150 6.23 4.07 -2.01
CA ALA A 150 7.60 4.48 -2.32
C ALA A 150 8.15 3.77 -3.56
N PHE A 151 7.91 2.47 -3.68
CA PHE A 151 8.32 1.67 -4.84
C PHE A 151 7.65 2.12 -6.15
N PHE A 152 6.33 2.29 -6.15
CA PHE A 152 5.60 2.73 -7.34
C PHE A 152 5.88 4.17 -7.70
N LEU A 153 6.14 5.02 -6.71
CA LEU A 153 6.60 6.38 -6.94
C LEU A 153 7.95 6.38 -7.66
N LEU A 154 8.92 5.59 -7.20
CA LEU A 154 10.20 5.41 -7.89
C LEU A 154 10.00 4.89 -9.32
N LEU A 155 9.14 3.89 -9.49
CA LEU A 155 8.84 3.29 -10.80
C LEU A 155 8.19 4.29 -11.76
N SER A 156 7.36 5.20 -11.25
CA SER A 156 6.74 6.28 -12.03
C SER A 156 7.76 7.28 -12.58
N LEU A 157 8.89 7.47 -11.90
CA LEU A 157 10.00 8.31 -12.35
C LEU A 157 10.90 7.57 -13.35
N LEU A 158 11.09 6.26 -13.16
CA LEU A 158 11.93 5.42 -14.02
C LEU A 158 11.29 5.11 -15.37
N THR A 159 9.96 5.04 -15.43
CA THR A 159 9.24 4.56 -16.62
C THR A 159 8.24 5.57 -17.14
N ARG A 160 8.07 5.65 -18.47
CA ARG A 160 7.03 6.48 -19.10
C ARG A 160 5.61 5.94 -18.85
N ARG A 161 5.49 4.61 -18.74
CA ARG A 161 4.22 3.90 -18.50
C ARG A 161 4.20 3.28 -17.09
N GLY A 162 4.37 4.14 -16.07
CA GLY A 162 4.43 3.71 -14.66
C GLY A 162 3.32 2.76 -14.24
N LEU A 163 2.09 2.99 -14.74
CA LEU A 163 0.94 2.15 -14.40
C LEU A 163 1.08 0.72 -14.93
N LEU A 164 1.52 0.57 -16.18
CA LEU A 164 1.75 -0.75 -16.77
C LEU A 164 2.90 -1.46 -16.07
N ALA A 165 3.99 -0.74 -15.77
CA ALA A 165 5.14 -1.32 -15.09
C ALA A 165 4.78 -1.79 -13.67
N GLY A 166 4.03 -0.99 -12.91
CA GLY A 166 3.61 -1.36 -11.57
C GLY A 166 2.56 -2.47 -11.55
N LEU A 167 1.63 -2.47 -12.51
CA LEU A 167 0.70 -3.58 -12.69
C LEU A 167 1.43 -4.88 -13.07
N ALA A 168 2.42 -4.80 -13.96
CA ALA A 168 3.25 -5.94 -14.31
C ALA A 168 4.02 -6.47 -13.08
N TYR A 169 4.53 -5.59 -12.22
CA TYR A 169 5.11 -6.01 -10.95
C TYR A 169 4.09 -6.74 -10.06
N LEU A 170 2.89 -6.19 -9.85
CA LEU A 170 1.87 -6.86 -9.03
C LEU A 170 1.48 -8.23 -9.61
N VAL A 171 1.24 -8.32 -10.91
CA VAL A 171 0.77 -9.57 -11.53
C VAL A 171 1.90 -10.60 -11.65
N LEU A 172 3.03 -10.20 -12.24
CA LEU A 172 4.12 -11.13 -12.54
C LEU A 172 4.92 -11.47 -11.29
N TRP A 173 5.20 -10.48 -10.44
CA TRP A 173 6.05 -10.68 -9.26
C TRP A 173 5.25 -11.12 -8.03
N GLU A 174 4.25 -10.34 -7.62
CA GLU A 174 3.55 -10.59 -6.35
C GLU A 174 2.62 -11.82 -6.43
N THR A 175 1.86 -11.98 -7.51
CA THR A 175 0.96 -13.14 -7.65
C THR A 175 1.62 -14.38 -8.26
N PHE A 176 2.37 -14.25 -9.35
CA PHE A 176 2.96 -15.41 -10.02
C PHE A 176 4.25 -15.88 -9.33
N LEU A 177 5.30 -15.07 -9.34
CA LEU A 177 6.63 -15.52 -8.90
C LEU A 177 6.71 -15.77 -7.38
N ALA A 178 6.23 -14.83 -6.56
CA ALA A 178 6.23 -15.00 -5.11
C ALA A 178 5.20 -16.06 -4.63
N GLY A 179 4.16 -16.28 -5.42
CA GLY A 179 3.17 -17.34 -5.19
C GLY A 179 3.75 -18.74 -5.42
N LEU A 180 4.35 -18.95 -6.60
CA LEU A 180 4.86 -20.25 -7.06
C LEU A 180 6.20 -20.65 -6.44
N ALA A 181 7.12 -19.70 -6.23
CA ALA A 181 8.47 -20.00 -5.78
C ALA A 181 8.74 -19.43 -4.38
N PRO A 182 8.75 -20.27 -3.32
CA PRO A 182 9.05 -19.82 -1.96
C PRO A 182 10.38 -19.07 -1.82
N ALA A 183 11.40 -19.45 -2.61
CA ALA A 183 12.71 -18.80 -2.64
C ALA A 183 12.65 -17.32 -3.07
N LEU A 184 11.66 -16.95 -3.90
CA LEU A 184 11.51 -15.58 -4.42
C LEU A 184 10.71 -14.67 -3.47
N ARG A 185 10.08 -15.22 -2.42
CA ARG A 185 9.30 -14.43 -1.45
C ARG A 185 10.14 -13.40 -0.71
N GLY A 186 11.44 -13.65 -0.55
CA GLY A 186 12.38 -12.69 0.06
C GLY A 186 12.53 -11.38 -0.72
N LEU A 187 12.06 -11.31 -1.97
CA LEU A 187 12.06 -10.10 -2.79
C LEU A 187 10.67 -9.48 -2.97
N SER A 188 9.62 -10.07 -2.38
CA SER A 188 8.24 -9.60 -2.52
C SER A 188 7.85 -8.73 -1.31
N ILE A 189 7.48 -7.48 -1.58
CA ILE A 189 6.97 -6.55 -0.57
C ILE A 189 5.73 -7.13 0.11
N GLY A 190 4.85 -7.77 -0.66
CA GLY A 190 3.61 -8.36 -0.15
C GLY A 190 3.84 -9.53 0.79
N SER A 191 4.93 -10.28 0.59
CA SER A 191 5.31 -11.41 1.46
C SER A 191 5.76 -10.94 2.84
N TYR A 192 6.48 -9.80 2.91
CA TYR A 192 6.81 -9.14 4.17
C TYR A 192 5.57 -8.51 4.82
N GLY A 193 4.70 -7.87 4.04
CA GLY A 193 3.44 -7.30 4.53
C GLY A 193 2.56 -8.35 5.20
N ARG A 194 2.36 -9.49 4.54
CA ARG A 194 1.63 -10.64 5.10
C ARG A 194 2.29 -11.19 6.37
N ARG A 195 3.62 -11.12 6.47
CA ARG A 195 4.33 -11.56 7.67
C ARG A 195 4.07 -10.63 8.85
N VAL A 196 3.94 -9.33 8.63
CA VAL A 196 3.49 -8.36 9.65
C VAL A 196 2.01 -8.58 9.98
N ALA A 197 1.16 -8.82 8.97
CA ALA A 197 -0.27 -9.09 9.17
C ALA A 197 -0.53 -10.34 10.03
N ALA A 198 0.39 -11.30 10.03
CA ALA A 198 0.35 -12.48 10.92
C ALA A 198 0.29 -12.12 12.42
N LEU A 199 0.68 -10.90 12.82
CA LEU A 199 0.49 -10.43 14.20
C LEU A 199 -0.98 -10.39 14.60
N ALA A 200 -1.87 -10.10 13.66
CA ALA A 200 -3.32 -10.00 13.89
C ALA A 200 -4.07 -11.33 13.72
N ILE A 201 -3.41 -12.38 13.21
CA ILE A 201 -4.06 -13.63 12.79
C ILE A 201 -3.74 -14.75 13.80
N PRO A 202 -4.74 -15.52 14.26
CA PRO A 202 -4.52 -16.68 15.12
C PRO A 202 -4.00 -17.90 14.37
N GLY A 203 -3.06 -18.61 15.00
CA GLY A 203 -2.62 -19.95 14.60
C GLY A 203 -1.73 -19.97 13.36
N ASP A 204 -2.33 -19.71 12.20
CA ASP A 204 -1.70 -19.95 10.91
C ASP A 204 -1.01 -18.71 10.34
N VAL A 205 0.20 -18.92 9.83
CA VAL A 205 0.93 -17.89 9.09
C VAL A 205 0.31 -17.75 7.70
N PRO A 206 0.06 -16.53 7.20
CA PRO A 206 -0.52 -16.36 5.89
C PRO A 206 0.29 -17.04 4.79
N LEU A 207 -0.45 -17.55 3.80
CA LEU A 207 0.14 -18.16 2.63
C LEU A 207 1.03 -17.15 1.91
N GLY A 208 2.19 -17.61 1.47
CA GLY A 208 3.19 -16.82 0.75
C GLY A 208 3.91 -15.75 1.58
N THR A 209 3.99 -15.93 2.90
CA THR A 209 4.86 -15.12 3.77
C THR A 209 6.33 -15.50 3.67
N VAL A 210 7.19 -14.59 4.12
CA VAL A 210 8.61 -14.88 4.37
C VAL A 210 8.75 -15.59 5.72
N SER A 211 9.18 -16.85 5.71
CA SER A 211 9.29 -17.70 6.90
C SER A 211 10.57 -17.47 7.71
N SER A 212 11.63 -16.96 7.09
CA SER A 212 12.96 -16.77 7.71
C SER A 212 13.03 -15.60 8.70
N LEU A 213 12.04 -14.71 8.70
CA LEU A 213 12.04 -13.48 9.50
C LEU A 213 10.81 -13.43 10.41
N GLY A 214 11.01 -12.92 11.63
CA GLY A 214 9.91 -12.53 12.52
C GLY A 214 9.16 -11.30 12.00
N ALA A 215 8.01 -10.98 12.61
CA ALA A 215 7.24 -9.79 12.24
C ALA A 215 8.05 -8.49 12.37
N THR A 216 8.86 -8.36 13.43
CA THR A 216 9.78 -7.22 13.62
C THR A 216 10.80 -7.10 12.48
N GLY A 217 11.39 -8.22 12.06
CA GLY A 217 12.33 -8.24 10.94
C GLY A 217 11.66 -7.83 9.63
N ALA A 218 10.45 -8.33 9.37
CA ALA A 218 9.66 -7.92 8.21
C ALA A 218 9.30 -6.43 8.25
N SER A 219 8.95 -5.88 9.42
CA SER A 219 8.68 -4.45 9.59
C SER A 219 9.90 -3.58 9.29
N LEU A 220 11.10 -3.99 9.74
CA LEU A 220 12.34 -3.28 9.46
C LEU A 220 12.69 -3.32 7.97
N VAL A 221 12.49 -4.46 7.30
CA VAL A 221 12.70 -4.58 5.85
C VAL A 221 11.74 -3.66 5.09
N LEU A 222 10.45 -3.64 5.44
CA LEU A 222 9.48 -2.75 4.80
C LEU A 222 9.85 -1.28 4.99
N ALA A 223 10.22 -0.88 6.21
CA ALA A 223 10.68 0.49 6.48
C ALA A 223 11.95 0.83 5.68
N GLY A 224 12.91 -0.11 5.61
CA GLY A 224 14.11 0.04 4.80
C GLY A 224 13.80 0.22 3.31
N ILE A 225 12.89 -0.58 2.75
CA ILE A 225 12.43 -0.46 1.35
C ILE A 225 11.80 0.92 1.12
N THR A 226 10.94 1.39 2.02
CA THR A 226 10.34 2.72 1.93
C THR A 226 11.41 3.81 1.88
N VAL A 227 12.34 3.83 2.83
CA VAL A 227 13.39 4.84 2.91
C VAL A 227 14.27 4.82 1.66
N VAL A 228 14.76 3.64 1.26
CA VAL A 228 15.62 3.48 0.08
C VAL A 228 14.91 3.93 -1.19
N ALA A 229 13.66 3.53 -1.40
CA ALA A 229 12.92 3.91 -2.61
C ALA A 229 12.61 5.42 -2.67
N VAL A 230 12.31 6.06 -1.53
CA VAL A 230 12.13 7.52 -1.46
C VAL A 230 13.45 8.25 -1.74
N VAL A 231 14.57 7.79 -1.16
CA VAL A 231 15.90 8.38 -1.39
C VAL A 231 16.30 8.23 -2.86
N LEU A 232 16.14 7.04 -3.45
CA LEU A 232 16.42 6.81 -4.87
C LEU A 232 15.54 7.68 -5.77
N SER A 233 14.27 7.90 -5.40
CA SER A 233 13.37 8.79 -6.12
C SER A 233 13.85 10.24 -6.10
N ALA A 234 14.32 10.71 -4.94
CA ALA A 234 14.88 12.05 -4.77
C ALA A 234 16.16 12.23 -5.60
N VAL A 235 17.08 11.25 -5.55
CA VAL A 235 18.32 11.27 -6.36
C VAL A 235 18.01 11.23 -7.86
N ARG A 236 17.04 10.40 -8.27
CA ARG A 236 16.65 10.29 -9.68
C ARG A 236 16.09 11.62 -10.21
N LEU A 237 15.24 12.28 -9.43
CA LEU A 237 14.65 13.57 -9.79
C LEU A 237 15.69 14.71 -9.84
N GLN A 238 16.74 14.64 -9.02
CA GLN A 238 17.85 15.60 -9.10
C GLN A 238 18.66 15.44 -10.38
N ARG A 239 18.93 14.20 -10.81
CA ARG A 239 19.68 13.90 -12.05
C ARG A 239 18.88 14.11 -13.33
N MET A 240 17.56 14.26 -13.25
CA MET A 240 16.74 14.64 -14.38
C MET A 240 16.91 16.14 -14.61
N ASP A 241 17.95 16.51 -15.35
CA ASP A 241 18.07 17.83 -15.97
C ASP A 241 16.99 17.91 -17.07
N VAL A 242 15.90 18.60 -16.78
CA VAL A 242 14.81 18.88 -17.73
C VAL A 242 14.56 20.37 -17.78
#